data_AF-A0A925M844-F1
#
_entry.id   AF-A0A925M844-F1
#
_cell.length_a   1.000
_cell.length_b   1.000
_cell.length_c   1.000
_cell.angle_alpha   90.00
_cell.angle_beta   90.00
_cell.angle_gamma   90.00
#
_symmetry.space_group_name_H-M   'P 1'
#
loop_
_entity.id
_entity.type
_entity.pdbx_description
1 polymer ?
#
loop_
_entity_poly.entity_id
_entity_poly.type
_entity_poly.pdbx_seq_one_letter_code
_entity_poly.pdbx_strand_id
1 'polypeptide(L)'
;MLSLLTKRFVSQPGGEDEIAFRALEILDDPNREFVKLEVLPKPIHGKRQDEVDFYETFFKQVAYWAQPLDEVFDVGLQQAKRHGLSAVDALHVAAALITRADDLITTEKAAKPIVCRVTSIQVISIE
;
A
#
# COMPACT_ATOMS: atom_id res chain seq x y z
N MET A 1 -4.47 -0.24 -7.79
CA MET A 1 -4.97 -1.55 -8.29
C MET A 1 -4.56 -2.59 -7.27
N LEU A 2 -5.05 -2.48 -6.03
CA LEU A 2 -4.77 -3.44 -4.96
C LEU A 2 -6.04 -4.23 -4.64
N SER A 3 -6.25 -5.31 -5.39
CA SER A 3 -7.34 -6.28 -5.17
C SER A 3 -6.81 -7.67 -4.80
N LEU A 4 -5.51 -7.82 -4.52
CA LEU A 4 -4.89 -9.14 -4.34
C LEU A 4 -4.88 -9.65 -2.90
N LEU A 5 -4.86 -8.77 -1.90
CA LEU A 5 -4.96 -9.15 -0.48
C LEU A 5 -6.24 -9.95 -0.18
N THR A 6 -7.31 -9.69 -0.93
CA THR A 6 -8.61 -10.34 -0.79
C THR A 6 -8.81 -11.60 -1.65
N LYS A 7 -7.97 -11.84 -2.65
CA LYS A 7 -8.11 -13.00 -3.57
C LYS A 7 -7.15 -14.15 -3.23
N ARG A 8 -6.03 -13.88 -2.53
CA ARG A 8 -4.95 -14.87 -2.35
C ARG A 8 -5.06 -15.79 -1.14
N PHE A 9 -6.00 -15.56 -0.21
CA PHE A 9 -6.21 -16.48 0.92
C PHE A 9 -6.89 -17.81 0.54
N VAL A 10 -7.26 -18.03 -0.73
CA VAL A 10 -7.78 -19.32 -1.21
C VAL A 10 -7.01 -19.78 -2.45
N SER A 11 -6.36 -20.94 -2.31
CA SER A 11 -5.86 -21.91 -3.32
C SER A 11 -4.36 -21.90 -3.74
N GLN A 12 -3.67 -22.90 -3.17
CA GLN A 12 -2.62 -23.84 -3.68
C GLN A 12 -1.24 -23.37 -4.19
N PRO A 13 -0.19 -24.21 -3.96
CA PRO A 13 1.22 -23.81 -4.06
C PRO A 13 1.78 -23.94 -5.48
N GLY A 14 2.72 -23.05 -5.82
CA GLY A 14 3.47 -23.07 -7.07
C GLY A 14 3.82 -21.69 -7.59
N GLY A 15 5.02 -21.20 -7.28
CA GLY A 15 5.61 -19.94 -7.80
C GLY A 15 5.02 -18.65 -7.21
N GLU A 16 3.74 -18.68 -6.83
CA GLU A 16 3.01 -17.58 -6.18
C GLU A 16 3.28 -17.49 -4.66
N ASP A 17 3.94 -18.51 -4.09
CA ASP A 17 4.29 -18.62 -2.68
C ASP A 17 5.36 -17.61 -2.26
N GLU A 18 6.29 -17.23 -3.15
CA GLU A 18 7.40 -16.33 -2.78
C GLU A 18 6.93 -14.89 -2.56
N ILE A 19 6.05 -14.38 -3.43
CA ILE A 19 5.45 -13.05 -3.25
C ILE A 19 4.53 -13.04 -2.02
N ALA A 20 3.77 -14.12 -1.81
CA ALA A 20 2.93 -14.25 -0.63
C ALA A 20 3.77 -14.29 0.66
N PHE A 21 4.90 -15.00 0.66
CA PHE A 21 5.83 -15.07 1.78
C PHE A 21 6.48 -13.71 2.05
N ARG A 22 6.98 -13.02 1.03
CA ARG A 22 7.51 -11.65 1.15
C ARG A 22 6.46 -10.68 1.67
N ALA A 23 5.22 -10.79 1.19
CA ALA A 23 4.11 -9.96 1.67
C ALA A 23 3.78 -10.24 3.15
N LEU A 24 3.86 -11.50 3.59
CA LEU A 24 3.71 -11.87 5.01
C LEU A 24 4.85 -11.31 5.85
N GLU A 25 6.11 -11.42 5.41
CA GLU A 25 7.27 -10.82 6.11
C GLU A 25 7.10 -9.31 6.28
N ILE A 26 6.52 -8.63 5.28
CA ILE A 26 6.25 -7.18 5.34
C ILE A 26 5.06 -6.86 6.27
N LEU A 27 4.04 -7.72 6.32
CA LEU A 27 2.90 -7.56 7.24
C LEU A 27 3.29 -7.84 8.70
N ASP A 28 4.24 -8.74 8.93
CA ASP A 28 4.75 -9.07 10.27
C ASP A 28 5.78 -8.05 10.79
N ASP A 29 6.28 -7.14 9.95
CA ASP A 29 7.18 -6.05 10.36
C ASP A 29 6.36 -4.91 11.01
N PRO A 30 6.49 -4.67 12.32
CA PRO A 30 5.70 -3.67 13.05
C PRO A 30 6.03 -2.23 12.65
N ASN A 31 7.10 -2.02 11.87
CA ASN A 31 7.49 -0.69 11.39
C ASN A 31 6.83 -0.34 10.03
N ARG A 32 5.90 -1.17 9.53
CA ARG A 32 5.24 -0.96 8.24
C ARG A 32 3.81 -0.45 8.39
N GLU A 33 3.49 0.56 7.58
CA GLU A 33 2.17 1.21 7.57
C GLU A 33 1.48 0.98 6.23
N PHE A 34 0.17 0.76 6.28
CA PHE A 34 -0.63 0.37 5.12
C PHE A 34 -1.80 1.33 4.87
N VAL A 35 -2.28 1.36 3.62
CA VAL A 35 -3.38 2.24 3.22
C VAL A 35 -4.73 1.56 3.47
N LYS A 36 -5.39 1.95 4.57
CA LYS A 36 -6.68 1.39 5.02
C LYS A 36 -7.76 1.37 3.92
N LEU A 37 -7.81 2.44 3.11
CA LEU A 37 -8.84 2.59 2.07
C LEU A 37 -8.65 1.63 0.89
N GLU A 38 -7.46 1.08 0.67
CA GLU A 38 -7.26 0.09 -0.40
C GLU A 38 -7.66 -1.32 0.03
N VAL A 39 -7.54 -1.64 1.32
CA VAL A 39 -7.67 -3.02 1.80
C VAL A 39 -9.03 -3.35 2.39
N LEU A 40 -9.68 -2.41 3.10
CA LEU A 40 -10.93 -2.68 3.82
C LEU A 40 -12.24 -2.64 3.01
N PRO A 41 -12.41 -1.81 1.95
CA PRO A 41 -13.73 -1.69 1.31
C PRO A 41 -14.24 -3.00 0.73
N LYS A 42 -13.35 -3.82 0.16
CA LYS A 42 -13.74 -5.06 -0.50
C LYS A 42 -14.10 -6.18 0.49
N PRO A 43 -13.37 -6.44 1.59
CA PRO A 43 -13.82 -7.32 2.67
C PRO A 43 -15.17 -6.91 3.26
N ILE A 44 -15.35 -5.61 3.54
CA ILE A 44 -16.59 -5.06 4.10
C ILE A 44 -17.76 -5.29 3.14
N HIS A 45 -17.63 -4.87 1.87
CA HIS A 45 -18.68 -5.05 0.87
C HIS A 45 -19.00 -6.53 0.63
N GLY A 46 -17.96 -7.37 0.62
CA GLY A 46 -18.07 -8.82 0.46
C GLY A 46 -18.52 -9.58 1.71
N LYS A 47 -18.81 -8.90 2.84
CA LYS A 47 -19.19 -9.50 4.12
C LYS A 47 -18.23 -10.58 4.63
N ARG A 48 -16.93 -10.40 4.40
CA ARG A 48 -15.88 -11.33 4.82
C ARG A 48 -15.34 -10.90 6.18
N GLN A 49 -16.11 -11.20 7.24
CA GLN A 49 -15.86 -10.65 8.58
C GLN A 49 -14.47 -11.01 9.13
N ASP A 50 -14.02 -12.25 8.95
CA ASP A 50 -12.69 -12.68 9.42
C ASP A 50 -11.56 -11.82 8.83
N GLU A 51 -11.68 -11.46 7.55
CA GLU A 51 -10.71 -10.60 6.87
C GLU A 51 -10.81 -9.14 7.33
N VAL A 52 -12.02 -8.66 7.63
CA VAL A 52 -12.24 -7.32 8.22
C VAL A 52 -11.61 -7.24 9.61
N ASP A 53 -11.87 -8.21 10.47
CA ASP A 53 -11.38 -8.24 11.85
C ASP A 53 -9.85 -8.31 11.91
N PHE A 54 -9.24 -9.06 10.99
CA PHE A 54 -7.79 -9.09 10.81
C PHE A 54 -7.23 -7.70 10.49
N TYR A 55 -7.72 -7.03 9.44
CA TYR A 55 -7.21 -5.71 9.05
C TYR A 55 -7.49 -4.64 10.10
N GLU A 56 -8.68 -4.65 10.74
CA GLU A 56 -8.96 -3.68 11.80
C GLU A 56 -8.05 -3.88 13.02
N THR A 57 -7.73 -5.12 13.38
CA THR A 57 -6.77 -5.42 14.45
C THR A 57 -5.36 -4.95 14.09
N PHE A 58 -4.97 -5.13 12.83
CA PHE A 58 -3.70 -4.61 12.32
C PHE A 58 -3.66 -3.06 12.38
N PHE A 59 -4.69 -2.37 11.87
CA PHE A 59 -4.72 -0.91 11.82
C PHE A 59 -4.79 -0.22 13.19
N LYS A 60 -5.19 -0.93 14.25
CA LYS A 60 -5.10 -0.42 15.63
C LYS A 60 -3.66 -0.23 16.11
N GLN A 61 -2.68 -0.86 15.45
CA GLN A 61 -1.27 -0.82 15.81
C GLN A 61 -0.48 0.22 15.01
N VAL A 62 -1.07 0.83 13.97
CA VAL A 62 -0.41 1.84 13.13
C VAL A 62 -0.12 3.10 13.95
N ALA A 63 1.16 3.50 13.98
CA ALA A 63 1.65 4.59 14.80
C ALA A 63 1.46 5.97 14.15
N TYR A 64 1.59 6.05 12.83
CA TYR A 64 1.51 7.30 12.08
C TYR A 64 0.43 7.21 11.00
N TRP A 65 -0.29 8.32 10.84
CA TRP A 65 -1.25 8.51 9.75
C TRP A 65 -0.85 9.78 9.02
N ALA A 66 -0.85 9.74 7.70
CA ALA A 66 -0.57 10.91 6.88
C ALA A 66 -1.62 11.99 7.13
N GLN A 67 -1.21 13.04 7.84
CA GLN A 67 -2.04 14.15 8.27
C GLN A 67 -1.19 15.43 8.32
N PRO A 68 -1.80 16.61 8.11
CA PRO A 68 -3.22 16.82 7.81
C PRO A 68 -3.57 16.48 6.35
N LEU A 69 -4.85 16.17 6.08
CA LEU A 69 -5.28 15.58 4.79
C LEU A 69 -5.18 16.56 3.62
N ASP A 70 -5.34 17.86 3.87
CA ASP A 70 -5.10 18.92 2.90
C ASP A 70 -3.65 18.92 2.40
N GLU A 71 -2.68 18.76 3.30
CA GLU A 71 -1.27 18.62 2.92
C GLU A 71 -1.04 17.36 2.06
N VAL A 72 -1.69 16.24 2.40
CA VAL A 72 -1.62 15.01 1.60
C VAL A 72 -2.12 15.24 0.18
N PHE A 73 -3.22 15.98 0.01
CA PHE A 73 -3.74 16.32 -1.33
C PHE A 73 -2.81 17.25 -2.10
N ASP A 74 -2.27 18.29 -1.45
CA ASP A 74 -1.38 19.25 -2.10
C ASP A 74 -0.07 18.60 -2.54
N VAL A 75 0.56 17.83 -1.65
CA VAL A 75 1.78 17.06 -1.97
C VAL A 75 1.45 16.02 -3.05
N GLY A 76 0.32 15.32 -2.95
CA GLY A 76 -0.11 14.35 -3.95
C GLY A 76 -0.27 14.97 -5.34
N LEU A 77 -0.91 16.13 -5.44
CA LEU A 77 -1.05 16.84 -6.71
C LEU A 77 0.31 17.23 -7.30
N GLN A 78 1.26 17.66 -6.46
CA GLN A 78 2.63 17.96 -6.89
C GLN A 78 3.34 16.70 -7.43
N GLN A 79 3.26 15.58 -6.71
CA GLN A 79 3.87 14.31 -7.13
C GLN A 79 3.25 13.80 -8.44
N ALA A 80 1.91 13.89 -8.57
CA ALA A 80 1.19 13.50 -9.78
C ALA A 80 1.69 14.28 -11.01
N LYS A 81 1.79 15.61 -10.89
CA LYS A 81 2.28 16.48 -11.96
C LYS A 81 3.75 16.21 -12.29
N ARG A 82 4.59 16.04 -11.27
CA ARG A 82 6.04 15.87 -11.43
C ARG A 82 6.41 14.54 -12.08
N HIS A 83 5.75 13.46 -11.68
CA HIS A 83 6.12 12.10 -12.07
C HIS A 83 5.11 11.45 -13.04
N GLY A 84 4.02 12.15 -13.39
CA GLY A 84 2.97 11.64 -14.27
C GLY A 84 2.25 10.43 -13.67
N LEU A 85 1.87 10.53 -12.39
CA LEU A 85 1.23 9.45 -11.63
C LEU A 85 -0.29 9.53 -11.70
N SER A 86 -0.96 8.38 -11.46
CA SER A 86 -2.38 8.38 -11.17
C SER A 86 -2.66 9.06 -9.83
N ALA A 87 -3.90 9.49 -9.60
CA ALA A 87 -4.28 10.18 -8.37
C ALA A 87 -3.97 9.32 -7.11
N VAL A 88 -4.30 8.03 -7.13
CA VAL A 88 -4.08 7.13 -5.98
C VAL A 88 -2.59 6.90 -5.75
N ASP A 89 -1.83 6.62 -6.80
CA ASP A 89 -0.37 6.44 -6.69
C ASP A 89 0.31 7.69 -6.10
N ALA A 90 -0.14 8.87 -6.52
CA ALA A 90 0.39 10.12 -6.02
C ALA A 90 0.05 10.37 -4.55
N LEU A 91 -1.14 9.97 -4.10
CA LEU A 91 -1.52 10.04 -2.68
C LEU A 91 -0.72 9.06 -1.82
N HIS A 92 -0.36 7.87 -2.34
CA HIS A 92 0.54 6.95 -1.62
C HIS A 92 1.93 7.54 -1.45
N VAL A 93 2.50 8.11 -2.52
CA VAL A 93 3.80 8.79 -2.44
C VAL A 93 3.72 9.97 -1.46
N ALA A 94 2.66 10.78 -1.52
CA ALA A 94 2.47 11.89 -0.60
C ALA A 94 2.38 11.44 0.87
N ALA A 95 1.60 10.39 1.14
CA ALA A 95 1.48 9.83 2.47
C ALA A 95 2.84 9.39 3.03
N ALA A 96 3.63 8.66 2.24
CA ALA A 96 4.95 8.21 2.63
C ALA A 96 5.94 9.36 2.90
N LEU A 97 5.89 10.42 2.09
CA LEU A 97 6.73 11.62 2.30
C LEU A 97 6.35 12.37 3.57
N ILE A 98 5.05 12.52 3.85
CA ILE A 98 4.54 13.26 5.02
C ILE A 98 4.84 12.50 6.31
N THR A 99 4.69 11.17 6.32
CA THR A 99 5.05 10.33 7.47
C THR A 99 6.55 10.11 7.61
N ARG A 100 7.36 10.61 6.66
CA ARG A 100 8.82 10.41 6.59
C ARG A 100 9.20 8.92 6.59
N ALA A 101 8.42 8.11 5.88
CA ALA A 101 8.74 6.72 5.66
C ALA A 101 10.10 6.60 4.94
N ASP A 102 10.87 5.56 5.29
CA ASP A 102 12.14 5.27 4.63
C ASP A 102 11.92 4.80 3.18
N ASP A 103 10.92 3.93 2.98
CA ASP A 103 10.58 3.32 1.70
C ASP A 103 9.06 3.27 1.48
N LEU A 104 8.65 3.30 0.21
CA LEU A 104 7.31 2.94 -0.23
C LEU A 104 7.33 1.54 -0.87
N ILE A 105 6.68 0.57 -0.23
CA ILE A 105 6.55 -0.79 -0.74
C ILE A 105 5.29 -0.93 -1.59
N THR A 106 5.39 -1.59 -2.74
CA THR A 106 4.27 -1.82 -3.64
C THR A 106 4.34 -3.19 -4.32
N THR A 107 3.20 -3.65 -4.83
CA THR A 107 3.10 -4.84 -5.68
C THR A 107 2.87 -4.47 -7.15
N GLU A 108 3.21 -3.24 -7.55
CA GLU A 108 3.12 -2.80 -8.94
C GLU A 108 4.42 -3.15 -9.68
N LYS A 109 4.31 -3.76 -10.87
CA LYS A 109 5.45 -4.02 -11.76
C LYS A 109 6.45 -2.87 -11.86
N ALA A 110 7.74 -3.21 -11.97
CA ALA A 110 8.83 -2.25 -12.12
C ALA A 110 8.64 -1.24 -13.26
N ALA A 111 7.93 -1.60 -14.34
CA ALA A 111 7.66 -0.70 -15.47
C ALA A 111 6.58 0.37 -15.16
N LYS A 112 5.83 0.26 -14.06
CA LYS A 112 4.77 1.21 -13.71
C LYS A 112 5.35 2.56 -13.28
N PRO A 113 4.66 3.69 -13.59
CA PRO A 113 5.15 5.03 -13.28
C PRO A 113 5.57 5.23 -11.82
N ILE A 114 4.81 4.69 -10.86
CA ILE A 114 5.11 4.80 -9.44
C ILE A 114 6.47 4.18 -9.07
N VAL A 115 6.88 3.10 -9.74
CA VAL A 115 8.15 2.41 -9.45
C VAL A 115 9.32 3.00 -10.24
N CYS A 116 9.13 3.29 -11.54
CA CYS A 116 10.25 3.71 -12.40
C CYS A 116 10.50 5.22 -12.47
N ARG A 117 9.56 6.07 -12.06
CA ARG A 117 9.67 7.54 -12.23
C ARG A 117 9.77 8.31 -10.92
N VAL A 118 9.31 7.74 -9.82
CA VAL A 118 9.35 8.40 -8.50
C VAL A 118 10.78 8.41 -7.99
N THR A 119 11.26 9.58 -7.62
CA THR A 119 12.61 9.79 -7.08
C THR A 119 12.62 10.56 -5.76
N SER A 120 11.44 10.92 -5.25
CA SER A 120 11.24 11.63 -3.99
C SER A 120 11.34 10.71 -2.78
N ILE A 121 11.12 9.41 -2.96
CA ILE A 121 11.28 8.34 -1.98
C ILE A 121 11.73 7.07 -2.69
N GLN A 122 12.41 6.17 -1.99
CA GLN A 122 12.73 4.84 -2.51
C GLN A 122 11.44 4.01 -2.64
N VAL A 123 11.18 3.50 -3.85
CA VAL A 123 10.01 2.65 -4.12
C VAL A 123 10.48 1.23 -4.38
N ILE A 124 9.97 0.27 -3.60
CA ILE A 124 10.35 -1.15 -3.67
C ILE A 124 9.16 -1.95 -4.20
N SER A 125 9.33 -2.55 -5.40
CA SER A 125 8.38 -3.55 -5.90
C SER A 125 8.70 -4.93 -5.33
N ILE A 126 7.66 -5.65 -4.92
CA ILE A 126 7.76 -7.08 -4.56
C ILE A 126 7.11 -8.01 -5.57
N GLU A 127 6.58 -7.47 -6.67
CA GLU A 127 6.17 -8.22 -7.87
C GLU A 127 7.36 -8.51 -8.79
#